data_AF-A0A4R8I4U7-F1
#
_entry.id   AF-A0A4R8I4U7-F1
#
_cell.length_a   1.000
_cell.length_b   1.000
_cell.length_c   1.000
_cell.angle_alpha   90.00
_cell.angle_beta   90.00
_cell.angle_gamma   90.00
#
_symmetry.space_group_name_H-M   'P 1'
#
loop_
_entity.id
_entity.type
_entity.pdbx_description
1 polymer ?
#
loop_
_entity_poly.entity_id
_entity_poly.type
_entity_poly.pdbx_seq_one_letter_code
_entity_poly.pdbx_strand_id
1 'polypeptide(L)'
;MDSKLYELELTLFKNDSVKHSYKLNATLKNGILTLKNRTTKCTGIPYFLGGCEVSQSRIGLTADNNLVIHSYNDNNGSFLFLMWAGRTINYAEKFNRIQ
;
A
#
# COMPACT_ATOMS: atom_id res chain seq x y z
N MET A 1 -9.37 -20.58 1.81
CA MET A 1 -8.02 -20.22 2.27
C MET A 1 -8.16 -19.04 3.22
N ASP A 2 -8.10 -19.32 4.52
CA ASP A 2 -8.27 -18.29 5.55
C ASP A 2 -7.07 -17.35 5.57
N SER A 3 -7.32 -16.05 5.40
CA SER A 3 -6.28 -15.03 5.49
C SER A 3 -5.90 -14.86 6.96
N LYS A 4 -4.79 -15.47 7.37
CA LYS A 4 -4.22 -15.27 8.71
C LYS A 4 -3.78 -13.82 8.87
N LEU A 5 -4.04 -13.26 10.06
CA LEU A 5 -3.63 -11.91 10.43
C LEU A 5 -2.21 -11.95 11.01
N TYR A 6 -1.38 -11.00 10.60
CA TYR A 6 -0.01 -10.85 11.05
C TYR A 6 0.19 -9.42 11.57
N GLU A 7 1.02 -9.28 12.60
CA GLU A 7 1.54 -7.99 13.05
C GLU A 7 3.01 -7.90 12.61
N LEU A 8 3.36 -6.81 11.93
CA LEU A 8 4.73 -6.45 11.59
C LEU A 8 5.20 -5.36 12.55
N GLU A 9 6.44 -5.47 12.99
CA GLU A 9 7.14 -4.41 13.69
C GLU A 9 8.21 -3.81 12.76
N LEU A 10 8.15 -2.50 12.52
CA LEU A 10 9.12 -1.77 11.72
C LEU A 10 9.91 -0.86 12.64
N THR A 11 11.22 -1.07 12.67
CA THR A 11 12.13 -0.30 13.51
C THR A 11 13.00 0.59 12.64
N LEU A 12 12.95 1.89 12.88
CA LEU A 12 13.84 2.87 12.27
C LEU A 12 15.05 3.10 13.18
N PHE A 13 16.24 2.85 12.66
CA PHE A 13 17.50 3.13 13.34
C PHE A 13 18.09 4.47 12.87
N LYS A 14 18.67 5.23 13.79
CA LYS A 14 19.51 6.40 13.51
C LYS A 14 20.76 6.34 14.37
N ASN A 15 21.93 6.29 13.74
CA ASN A 15 23.23 6.17 14.42
C ASN A 15 23.22 5.05 15.48
N ASP A 16 22.82 3.85 15.08
CA ASP A 16 22.73 2.63 15.90
C ASP A 16 21.75 2.67 17.09
N SER A 17 21.04 3.78 17.28
CA SER A 17 19.93 3.88 18.23
C SER A 17 18.58 3.68 17.54
N VAL A 18 17.68 2.93 18.19
CA VAL A 18 16.28 2.84 17.76
C VAL A 18 15.65 4.21 17.92
N LYS A 19 15.21 4.80 16.81
CA LYS A 19 14.54 6.09 16.82
C LYS A 19 13.03 5.94 16.96
N HIS A 20 12.43 5.01 16.22
CA HIS A 20 11.00 4.73 16.26
C HIS A 20 10.70 3.26 15.95
N SER A 21 9.68 2.71 16.62
CA SER A 21 9.09 1.43 16.26
C SER A 21 7.62 1.62 15.91
N TYR A 22 7.17 1.00 14.82
CA TYR A 22 5.80 1.05 14.34
C TYR A 22 5.25 -0.36 14.21
N LYS A 23 4.05 -0.59 14.73
CA LYS A 23 3.32 -1.84 14.56
C LYS A 23 2.28 -1.70 13.47
N LEU A 24 2.31 -2.60 12.50
CA LEU A 24 1.39 -2.63 11.37
C LEU A 24 0.71 -3.99 11.27
N ASN A 25 -0.61 -3.98 11.09
CA ASN A 25 -1.35 -5.20 10.81
C ASN A 25 -1.32 -5.51 9.31
N ALA A 26 -1.21 -6.79 8.96
CA ALA A 26 -1.22 -7.26 7.59
C ALA A 26 -1.93 -8.61 7.44
N THR A 27 -2.25 -8.95 6.21
CA THR A 27 -2.68 -10.31 5.83
C THR A 27 -1.67 -10.90 4.86
N LEU A 28 -1.26 -12.15 5.09
CA LEU A 28 -0.36 -12.86 4.19
C LEU A 28 -1.16 -13.64 3.15
N LYS A 29 -0.90 -13.39 1.87
CA LYS A 29 -1.47 -14.15 0.75
C LYS A 29 -0.41 -14.35 -0.31
N ASN A 30 -0.15 -15.61 -0.68
CA ASN A 30 0.80 -15.98 -1.74
C ASN A 30 2.20 -15.35 -1.56
N GLY A 31 2.73 -15.34 -0.33
CA GLY A 31 4.05 -14.75 -0.04
C GLY A 31 4.09 -13.22 0.00
N ILE A 32 2.94 -12.55 -0.13
CA ILE A 32 2.83 -11.08 -0.09
C ILE A 32 2.04 -10.68 1.15
N LEU A 33 2.62 -9.79 1.95
CA LEU A 33 1.98 -9.14 3.10
C LEU A 33 1.21 -7.91 2.61
N THR A 34 -0.11 -7.97 2.67
CA THR A 34 -0.97 -6.83 2.35
C THR A 34 -1.24 -6.05 3.63
N LEU A 35 -0.75 -4.82 3.71
CA LEU A 35 -0.92 -3.98 4.89
C LEU A 35 -2.38 -3.55 5.05
N LYS A 36 -2.87 -3.56 6.29
CA LYS A 36 -4.19 -3.05 6.67
C LYS A 36 -4.19 -1.52 6.82
N ASN A 37 -3.52 -0.82 5.90
CA ASN A 37 -3.43 0.64 5.82
C ASN A 37 -4.28 1.23 4.70
N ARG A 38 -5.33 0.50 4.27
CA ARG A 38 -6.17 0.93 3.15
C ARG A 38 -6.88 2.24 3.51
N THR A 39 -6.62 3.29 2.74
CA THR A 39 -7.36 4.55 2.85
C THR A 39 -8.30 4.70 1.66
N THR A 40 -9.44 5.35 1.88
CA THR A 40 -10.41 5.66 0.82
C THR A 40 -10.91 7.07 1.04
N LYS A 41 -10.74 7.93 0.03
CA LYS A 41 -11.21 9.32 0.04
C LYS A 41 -12.13 9.50 -1.15
N CYS A 42 -13.40 9.77 -0.89
CA CYS A 42 -14.38 10.03 -1.94
C CYS A 42 -14.78 11.51 -1.93
N THR A 43 -14.87 12.10 -3.11
CA THR A 43 -15.32 13.49 -3.33
C THR A 43 -16.49 13.48 -4.31
N GLY A 44 -17.37 14.47 -4.22
CA GLY A 44 -18.50 14.63 -5.16
C GLY A 44 -19.56 13.52 -5.09
N ILE A 45 -20.02 13.16 -3.89
CA ILE A 45 -21.16 12.22 -3.72
C ILE A 45 -22.43 12.94 -4.17
N PRO A 46 -23.26 12.34 -5.06
CA PRO A 46 -23.23 10.98 -5.61
C PRO A 46 -22.20 10.74 -6.72
N TYR A 47 -21.69 9.50 -6.85
CA TYR A 47 -20.53 9.09 -7.66
C TYR A 47 -20.44 9.64 -9.09
N PHE A 48 -21.57 9.99 -9.72
CA PHE A 48 -21.63 10.63 -11.04
C PHE A 48 -21.17 12.10 -11.08
N LEU A 49 -20.97 12.73 -9.92
CA LEU A 49 -20.41 14.09 -9.76
C LEU A 49 -19.01 14.07 -9.15
N GLY A 50 -18.39 12.89 -9.02
CA GLY A 50 -17.26 12.70 -8.13
C GLY A 50 -16.38 11.48 -8.44
N GLY A 51 -15.57 11.13 -7.46
CA GLY A 51 -14.62 10.01 -7.57
C GLY A 51 -14.13 9.55 -6.22
N CYS A 52 -13.51 8.37 -6.19
CA CYS A 52 -12.88 7.81 -5.02
C CYS A 52 -11.42 7.47 -5.30
N GLU A 53 -10.55 7.90 -4.39
CA GLU A 53 -9.15 7.54 -4.33
C GLU A 53 -8.95 6.46 -3.27
N VAL A 54 -8.31 5.36 -3.65
CA VAL A 54 -8.01 4.23 -2.78
C VAL A 54 -6.51 3.98 -2.80
N SER A 55 -5.88 3.95 -1.62
CA SER A 55 -4.48 3.58 -1.50
C SER A 55 -4.28 2.42 -0.53
N GLN A 56 -3.30 1.57 -0.81
CA GLN A 56 -2.86 0.50 0.10
C GLN A 56 -1.44 0.04 -0.25
N SER A 57 -0.72 -0.41 0.77
CA SER A 57 0.66 -0.89 0.63
C SER A 57 0.74 -2.42 0.76
N ARG A 58 1.73 -3.00 0.09
CA ARG A 58 2.05 -4.43 0.08
C ARG A 58 3.56 -4.59 0.24
N ILE A 59 3.96 -5.64 0.94
CA ILE A 59 5.36 -5.98 1.18
C ILE A 59 5.57 -7.40 0.69
N GLY A 60 6.66 -7.63 -0.04
CA GLY A 60 7.04 -8.95 -0.52
C GLY A 60 8.54 -9.07 -0.75
N LEU A 61 8.94 -10.22 -1.27
CA LEU A 61 10.30 -10.48 -1.70
C LEU A 61 10.34 -10.63 -3.22
N THR A 62 11.41 -10.10 -3.83
CA THR A 62 11.76 -10.39 -5.22
C THR A 62 12.32 -11.81 -5.35
N ALA A 63 12.46 -12.31 -6.59
CA ALA A 63 13.09 -13.61 -6.85
C ALA A 63 14.52 -13.70 -6.27
N ASP A 64 15.24 -12.58 -6.19
CA ASP A 64 16.59 -12.47 -5.62
C ASP A 64 16.58 -12.26 -4.09
N ASN A 65 15.46 -12.52 -3.40
CA ASN A 65 15.28 -12.30 -1.96
C ASN A 65 15.50 -10.86 -1.46
N ASN A 66 15.43 -9.87 -2.35
CA ASN A 66 15.40 -8.45 -1.94
C ASN A 66 13.99 -8.06 -1.50
N LEU A 67 13.91 -7.15 -0.52
CA LEU A 67 12.64 -6.60 -0.03
C LEU A 67 12.04 -5.68 -1.09
N VAL A 68 10.75 -5.82 -1.35
CA VAL A 68 9.98 -4.88 -2.17
C VAL A 68 8.80 -4.35 -1.37
N ILE A 69 8.67 -3.03 -1.38
CA ILE A 69 7.50 -2.33 -0.84
C ILE A 69 6.77 -1.73 -2.03
N HIS A 70 5.54 -2.19 -2.25
CA HIS A 70 4.66 -1.71 -3.31
C HIS A 70 3.51 -0.91 -2.71
N SER A 71 3.35 0.34 -3.11
CA SER A 71 2.21 1.17 -2.77
C SER A 71 1.41 1.44 -4.03
N TYR A 72 0.12 1.07 -4.01
CA TYR A 72 -0.79 1.42 -5.09
C TYR A 72 -1.71 2.55 -4.65
N ASN A 73 -1.98 3.46 -5.57
CA ASN A 73 -2.97 4.50 -5.44
C ASN A 73 -3.86 4.48 -6.67
N ASP A 74 -5.15 4.25 -6.48
CA ASP A 74 -6.10 4.12 -7.57
C ASP A 74 -7.17 5.20 -7.43
N ASN A 75 -7.34 6.01 -8.48
CA ASN A 75 -8.35 7.04 -8.55
C ASN A 75 -9.35 6.67 -9.65
N ASN A 76 -10.57 6.33 -9.23
CA ASN A 76 -11.71 6.20 -10.12
C ASN A 76 -12.62 7.41 -9.97
N GLY A 77 -12.76 8.19 -11.05
CA GLY A 77 -13.74 9.26 -11.17
C GLY A 77 -14.71 9.01 -12.32
N SER A 78 -15.96 9.38 -12.15
CA SER A 78 -16.94 9.44 -13.25
C SER A 78 -17.58 10.82 -13.25
N PHE A 79 -17.26 11.61 -14.28
CA PHE A 79 -18.05 12.79 -14.62
C PHE A 79 -18.65 12.52 -16.00
N LEU A 80 -19.98 12.46 -16.08
CA LEU A 80 -20.73 12.04 -17.28
C LEU A 80 -20.50 12.98 -18.49
N PHE A 81 -19.85 14.15 -18.29
CA PHE A 81 -19.73 15.19 -19.31
C PHE A 81 -18.31 15.73 -19.59
N LEU A 82 -17.29 15.34 -18.81
CA LEU A 82 -15.91 15.82 -18.96
C LEU A 82 -14.95 14.74 -18.47
N MET A 83 -14.05 14.31 -19.35
CA MET A 83 -13.15 13.19 -19.16
C MET A 83 -12.21 13.37 -17.96
N TRP A 84 -12.62 12.93 -16.77
CA TRP A 84 -11.65 12.63 -15.72
C TRP A 84 -11.22 11.18 -15.90
N ALA A 85 -10.12 11.00 -16.65
CA ALA A 85 -9.52 9.68 -16.84
C ALA A 85 -8.99 9.20 -15.48
N GLY A 86 -9.60 8.14 -14.95
CA GLY A 86 -9.11 7.47 -13.75
C GLY A 86 -7.61 7.17 -13.89
N ARG A 87 -6.87 7.33 -12.79
CA ARG A 87 -5.41 7.13 -12.77
C ARG A 87 -5.06 6.14 -11.69
N THR A 88 -4.38 5.07 -12.08
CA THR A 88 -3.73 4.16 -11.15
C THR A 88 -2.23 4.44 -11.13
N ILE A 89 -1.71 4.79 -9.97
CA ILE A 89 -0.28 4.97 -9.72
C ILE A 89 0.20 3.75 -8.94
N ASN A 90 1.12 2.99 -9.53
CA ASN A 90 1.79 1.87 -8.89
C ASN A 90 3.24 2.28 -8.63
N TYR A 91 3.63 2.32 -7.37
CA TYR A 91 4.98 2.67 -6.96
C TYR A 91 5.61 1.49 -6.21
N ALA A 92 6.81 1.08 -6.64
CA ALA A 92 7.55 -0.03 -6.05
C ALA A 92 8.96 0.41 -5.69
N GLU A 93 9.34 0.27 -4.42
CA GLU A 93 10.72 0.45 -3.97
C GLU A 93 11.34 -0.91 -3.68
N LYS A 94 12.54 -1.14 -4.21
CA LYS A 94 13.34 -2.34 -3.97
C LYS A 94 14.47 -1.98 -3.02
N PHE A 95 14.63 -2.78 -1.96
CA PHE A 95 15.69 -2.63 -0.98
C PHE A 95 16.54 -3.89 -0.96
N ASN A 96 17.85 -3.71 -1.05
CA ASN A 96 18.78 -4.82 -0.92
C ASN A 96 18.74 -5.37 0.50
N ARG A 97 18.88 -6.69 0.61
CA ARG A 97 19.02 -7.33 1.91
C ARG A 97 20.30 -6.84 2.59
N ILE A 98 20.18 -6.45 3.85
CA ILE A 98 21.35 -6.14 4.69
C ILE A 98 22.06 -7.48 4.97
N GLN A 99 23.37 -7.53 4.72
CA GLN A 99 24.21 -8.70 5.02
C GLN A 99 24.62 -8.74 6.49
#